data_AF-A0AAP9MG86-F1
#
_entry.id   AF-A0AAP9MG86-F1
#
_cell.length_a   1.000
_cell.length_b   1.000
_cell.length_c   1.000
_cell.angle_alpha   90.00
_cell.angle_beta   90.00
_cell.angle_gamma   90.00
#
_symmetry.space_group_name_H-M   'P 1'
#
loop_
_entity.id
_entity.type
_entity.pdbx_description
1 polymer ?
#
loop_
_entity_poly.entity_id
_entity_poly.type
_entity_poly.pdbx_seq_one_letter_code
_entity_poly.pdbx_strand_id
1 'polypeptide(L)'
;MPYNSKGDLYKREIVKKLQDKGCDVKNVNALNKIMEKMGLLIHYGNGWATTDKGAKFSMWHKGVFNSDAWHPDLINEIIKYLNNK
;
A
#
# COMPACT_ATOMS: atom_id res chain seq x y z
N MET A 1 -5.59 8.97 18.03
CA MET A 1 -6.25 7.71 17.65
C MET A 1 -5.22 6.60 17.79
N PRO A 2 -5.31 5.65 18.74
CA PRO A 2 -4.28 4.65 18.87
C PRO A 2 -4.79 3.33 18.30
N TYR A 3 -4.44 3.03 17.06
CA TYR A 3 -4.56 1.66 16.56
C TYR A 3 -3.17 1.11 16.23
N ASN A 4 -2.35 0.94 17.27
CA ASN A 4 -1.12 0.14 17.16
C ASN A 4 -1.36 -1.36 17.42
N SER A 5 -2.59 -1.81 17.69
CA SER A 5 -2.83 -3.22 18.08
C SER A 5 -2.47 -4.24 17.00
N LYS A 6 -2.27 -3.83 15.74
CA LYS A 6 -1.81 -4.70 14.64
C LYS A 6 -0.43 -4.31 14.04
N GLY A 7 0.16 -3.19 14.46
CA GLY A 7 1.40 -2.64 13.89
C GLY A 7 1.26 -2.23 12.43
N ASP A 8 1.22 -0.93 12.15
CA ASP A 8 1.29 -0.45 10.77
C ASP A 8 2.57 -0.93 10.10
N LEU A 9 2.45 -1.24 8.82
CA LEU A 9 3.55 -1.76 8.04
C LEU A 9 4.14 -0.67 7.17
N TYR A 10 5.46 -0.61 7.16
CA TYR A 10 6.17 0.14 6.14
C TYR A 10 6.01 -0.55 4.78
N LYS A 11 6.05 0.25 3.69
CA LYS A 11 5.99 -0.29 2.32
C LYS A 11 7.02 -1.39 2.07
N ARG A 12 8.21 -1.32 2.69
CA ARG A 12 9.23 -2.38 2.58
C ARG A 12 8.78 -3.70 3.22
N GLU A 13 8.09 -3.63 4.36
CA GLU A 13 7.54 -4.82 5.04
C GLU A 13 6.38 -5.41 4.26
N ILE A 14 5.54 -4.57 3.64
CA ILE A 14 4.49 -5.01 2.73
C ILE A 14 5.08 -5.76 1.54
N VAL A 15 6.12 -5.21 0.90
CA VAL A 15 6.85 -5.89 -0.19
C VAL A 15 7.33 -7.27 0.27
N LYS A 16 8.00 -7.35 1.43
CA LYS A 16 8.51 -8.62 1.96
C LYS A 16 7.38 -9.63 2.22
N LYS A 17 6.30 -9.22 2.88
CA LYS A 17 5.15 -10.11 3.15
C LYS A 17 4.43 -10.56 1.88
N LEU A 18 4.41 -9.74 0.83
CA LEU A 18 3.87 -10.12 -0.48
C LEU A 18 4.77 -11.17 -1.15
N GLN A 19 6.09 -11.00 -1.10
CA GLN A 19 7.06 -11.98 -1.59
C GLN A 19 6.97 -13.32 -0.83
N ASP A 20 6.87 -13.28 0.50
CA ASP A 20 6.69 -14.47 1.34
C ASP A 20 5.40 -15.25 1.00
N LYS A 21 4.41 -14.56 0.42
CA LYS A 21 3.15 -15.16 -0.07
C LYS A 21 3.20 -15.53 -1.56
N GLY A 22 4.36 -15.42 -2.21
CA GLY A 22 4.57 -15.83 -3.61
C GLY A 22 4.23 -14.76 -4.65
N CYS A 23 4.01 -13.51 -4.28
CA CYS A 23 3.74 -12.43 -5.24
C CYS A 23 5.06 -11.88 -5.84
N ASP A 24 5.11 -11.67 -7.17
CA ASP A 24 6.25 -11.03 -7.85
C ASP A 24 6.26 -9.50 -7.66
N VAL A 25 6.49 -9.05 -6.43
CA VAL A 25 6.66 -7.64 -6.08
C VAL A 25 8.11 -7.39 -5.72
N LYS A 26 8.90 -6.87 -6.67
CA LYS A 26 10.37 -6.77 -6.52
C LYS A 26 10.84 -5.68 -5.56
N ASN A 27 10.13 -4.55 -5.50
CA ASN A 27 10.54 -3.39 -4.70
C ASN A 27 9.34 -2.47 -4.41
N VAL A 28 9.59 -1.42 -3.62
CA VAL A 28 8.58 -0.43 -3.23
C VAL A 28 8.00 0.32 -4.43
N ASN A 29 8.78 0.55 -5.48
CA ASN A 29 8.28 1.19 -6.70
C ASN A 29 7.27 0.28 -7.42
N ALA A 30 7.53 -1.03 -7.50
CA ALA A 30 6.59 -2.00 -8.04
C ALA A 30 5.29 -2.03 -7.22
N LEU A 31 5.40 -2.02 -5.88
CA LEU A 31 4.27 -1.89 -4.99
C LEU A 31 3.46 -0.61 -5.25
N ASN A 32 4.11 0.55 -5.34
CA ASN A 32 3.44 1.83 -5.63
C ASN A 32 2.65 1.79 -6.94
N LYS A 33 3.23 1.20 -8.00
CA LYS A 33 2.54 1.03 -9.29
C LYS A 33 1.33 0.10 -9.21
N ILE A 34 1.38 -0.94 -8.38
CA ILE A 34 0.22 -1.81 -8.13
C ILE A 34 -0.87 -1.03 -7.40
N MET A 35 -0.50 -0.33 -6.32
CA MET A 35 -1.42 0.49 -5.53
C MET A 35 -2.05 1.63 -6.35
N GLU A 36 -1.29 2.21 -7.29
CA GLU A 36 -1.78 3.17 -8.26
C GLU A 36 -2.82 2.55 -9.19
N LYS A 37 -2.55 1.37 -9.77
CA LYS A 37 -3.53 0.63 -10.60
C LYS A 37 -4.79 0.23 -9.83
N MET A 38 -4.69 0.00 -8.52
CA MET A 38 -5.83 -0.25 -7.64
C MET A 38 -6.62 1.03 -7.29
N GLY A 39 -6.10 2.20 -7.65
CA GLY A 39 -6.67 3.52 -7.31
C GLY A 39 -6.43 3.96 -5.87
N LEU A 40 -5.46 3.36 -5.17
CA LEU A 40 -5.09 3.70 -3.78
C LEU A 40 -4.08 4.84 -3.72
N LEU A 41 -3.25 4.97 -4.75
CA LEU A 41 -2.30 6.05 -4.94
C LEU A 41 -2.57 6.77 -6.26
N ILE A 42 -2.18 8.04 -6.32
CA ILE A 42 -2.07 8.80 -7.55
C ILE A 42 -0.63 9.28 -7.68
N HIS A 43 0.00 9.04 -8.84
CA HIS A 43 1.34 9.53 -9.11
C HIS A 43 1.28 11.02 -9.47
N TYR A 44 2.08 11.83 -8.79
CA TYR A 44 2.17 13.27 -9.03
C TYR A 44 3.62 13.73 -8.93
N GLY A 45 4.16 14.25 -10.03
CA GLY A 45 5.57 14.64 -10.14
C GLY A 45 6.50 13.45 -9.87
N ASN A 46 7.31 13.56 -8.83
CA ASN A 46 8.27 12.52 -8.40
C ASN A 46 7.77 11.65 -7.23
N GLY A 47 6.48 11.73 -6.88
CA GLY A 47 5.93 11.07 -5.70
C GLY A 47 4.54 10.48 -5.92
N TRP A 48 4.02 9.85 -4.87
CA TRP A 48 2.65 9.31 -4.85
C TRP A 48 1.87 9.92 -3.70
N ALA A 49 0.67 10.40 -4.00
CA ALA A 49 -0.28 10.87 -3.00
C ALA A 49 -1.36 9.81 -2.73
N THR A 50 -1.78 9.70 -1.47
CA THR A 50 -2.87 8.80 -1.07
C THR A 50 -4.22 9.32 -1.54
N THR A 51 -5.01 8.47 -2.19
CA THR A 51 -6.39 8.80 -2.62
C THR A 51 -7.40 8.60 -1.48
N ASP A 52 -8.66 8.99 -1.66
CA ASP A 52 -9.72 8.70 -0.68
C ASP A 52 -9.89 7.19 -0.44
N LYS A 53 -9.67 6.37 -1.48
CA LYS A 53 -9.71 4.91 -1.37
C LYS A 53 -8.49 4.37 -0.61
N GLY A 54 -7.31 4.95 -0.85
CA GLY A 54 -6.08 4.62 -0.15
C GLY A 54 -6.08 5.03 1.33
N ALA A 55 -6.76 6.13 1.66
CA ALA A 55 -6.85 6.64 3.04
C ALA A 55 -7.48 5.63 4.01
N LYS A 56 -8.33 4.71 3.51
CA LYS A 56 -8.88 3.60 4.31
C LYS A 56 -7.82 2.63 4.83
N PHE A 57 -6.68 2.56 4.16
CA PHE A 57 -5.56 1.67 4.48
C PHE A 57 -4.32 2.42 4.93
N SER A 58 -4.36 3.76 5.00
CA SER A 58 -3.25 4.58 5.43
C SER A 58 -3.51 5.09 6.84
N MET A 59 -2.45 5.27 7.63
CA MET A 59 -2.54 6.03 8.89
C MET A 59 -2.94 7.49 8.67
N TRP A 60 -2.81 7.97 7.44
CA TRP A 60 -2.94 9.37 7.08
C TRP A 60 -4.21 9.64 6.26
N HIS A 61 -4.63 10.91 6.27
CA HIS A 61 -5.77 11.37 5.49
C HIS A 61 -5.47 11.42 3.98
N LYS A 62 -6.51 11.66 3.17
CA LYS A 62 -6.37 11.92 1.74
C LYS A 62 -5.30 12.99 1.47
N GLY A 63 -4.51 12.79 0.42
CA GLY A 63 -3.56 13.80 -0.07
C GLY A 63 -2.20 13.79 0.61
N VAL A 64 -1.95 12.88 1.55
CA VAL A 64 -0.60 12.72 2.11
C VAL A 64 0.33 12.12 1.07
N PHE A 65 1.39 12.87 0.79
CA PHE A 65 2.46 12.46 -0.11
C PHE A 65 3.38 11.47 0.58
N ASN A 66 3.73 10.41 -0.15
CA ASN A 66 4.71 9.41 0.26
C ASN A 66 4.41 8.75 1.61
N SER A 67 3.12 8.53 1.92
CA SER A 67 2.68 7.76 3.09
C SER A 67 3.50 6.49 3.26
N ASP A 68 4.14 6.36 4.40
CA ASP A 68 5.10 5.33 4.75
C ASP A 68 4.43 4.18 5.53
N ALA A 69 3.44 4.51 6.37
CA ALA A 69 2.71 3.56 7.20
C ALA A 69 1.33 3.18 6.62
N TRP A 70 1.07 1.87 6.56
CA TRP A 70 -0.12 1.28 5.98
C TRP A 70 -0.68 0.15 6.83
N HIS A 71 -2.01 0.04 6.87
CA HIS A 71 -2.72 -0.98 7.61
C HIS A 71 -2.44 -2.38 7.03
N PRO A 72 -2.19 -3.42 7.85
CA PRO A 72 -1.87 -4.77 7.38
C PRO A 72 -2.90 -5.41 6.43
N ASP A 73 -4.17 -5.04 6.54
CA ASP A 73 -5.23 -5.55 5.67
C ASP A 73 -5.00 -5.20 4.19
N LEU A 74 -4.18 -4.18 3.89
CA LEU A 74 -3.75 -3.84 2.53
C LEU A 74 -3.12 -5.03 1.81
N ILE A 75 -2.39 -5.90 2.52
CA ILE A 75 -1.74 -7.08 1.94
C ILE A 75 -2.78 -8.00 1.30
N ASN A 76 -3.86 -8.29 2.02
CA ASN A 76 -4.91 -9.18 1.53
C ASN A 76 -5.63 -8.58 0.31
N GLU A 77 -5.86 -7.27 0.32
CA GLU A 77 -6.48 -6.57 -0.83
C GLU A 77 -5.57 -6.56 -2.07
N ILE A 78 -4.26 -6.38 -1.89
CA ILE A 78 -3.30 -6.47 -2.99
C ILE A 78 -3.29 -7.89 -3.57
N ILE A 79 -3.26 -8.93 -2.73
CA ILE A 79 -3.26 -10.33 -3.19
C ILE A 79 -4.54 -10.66 -3.94
N LYS A 80 -5.71 -10.26 -3.42
CA LYS A 80 -6.99 -10.40 -4.13
C LYS A 80 -6.94 -9.75 -5.51
N TYR A 81 -6.41 -8.53 -5.60
CA TYR A 81 -6.27 -7.81 -6.86
C TYR A 81 -5.32 -8.52 -7.84
N LEU A 82 -4.20 -9.06 -7.36
CA LEU A 82 -3.24 -9.77 -8.19
C LEU A 82 -3.76 -11.13 -8.68
N ASN A 83 -4.57 -11.82 -7.88
CA ASN A 83 -5.15 -13.13 -8.23
C ASN A 83 -6.41 -13.03 -9.11
N ASN A 84 -7.16 -11.92 -9.04
CA ASN A 84 -8.36 -11.69 -9.84
C ASN A 84 -8.05 -11.03 -11.21
N LYS A 85 -6.81 -11.18 -11.68
CA LYS A 85 -6.32 -10.58 -12.92
C LYS A 85 -5.97 -11.67 -13.92
#